data_AF-A0A1B6FQA4-F1
#
_entry.id   AF-A0A1B6FQA4-F1
#
_cell.length_a   1.000
_cell.length_b   1.000
_cell.length_c   1.000
_cell.angle_alpha   90.00
_cell.angle_beta   90.00
_cell.angle_gamma   90.00
#
_symmetry.space_group_name_H-M   'P 1'
#
loop_
_entity.id
_entity.type
_entity.pdbx_description
1 polymer ?
#
loop_
_entity_poly.entity_id
_entity_poly.type
_entity_poly.pdbx_seq_one_letter_code
_entity_poly.pdbx_strand_id
1 'polypeptide(L)'
;MSPITQKQTFKNLNIEKKQERKKWKEQKLLKAAAEFKKELEEDGSTNDNTEVEDVSPYEDNVNGNLPHRICPPYTISIAVPGSILDNAQTSELRTYLAGQVARAASIYCVDEVIVFDDGSTQQDGVHRLGENSCSQFAKLLQYLECPQYLRKHLFPLHKDLQYAGLLNPLDAPHHLRQTDDFPYREGVVSHHLVRQGKGSYVNVGLLRDVCIDKALTPGIRVTVNLLP
;
A
#
# COMPACT_ATOMS: atom_id res chain seq x y z
N MET A 1 -4.55 75.47 -36.89
CA MET A 1 -4.77 74.16 -37.53
C MET A 1 -4.06 73.10 -36.70
N SER A 2 -4.65 71.89 -36.66
CA SER A 2 -4.10 70.62 -36.11
C SER A 2 -4.36 70.36 -34.61
N PRO A 3 -4.69 69.12 -34.20
CA PRO A 3 -6.09 68.75 -33.97
C PRO A 3 -6.38 68.12 -32.60
N ILE A 4 -7.68 67.98 -32.36
CA ILE A 4 -8.38 67.55 -31.14
C ILE A 4 -8.08 66.10 -30.76
N THR A 5 -7.70 65.90 -29.49
CA THR A 5 -7.46 64.63 -28.81
C THR A 5 -8.75 63.81 -28.66
N GLN A 6 -8.80 62.61 -29.24
CA GLN A 6 -9.92 61.68 -29.09
C GLN A 6 -9.95 61.06 -27.68
N LYS A 7 -11.04 61.27 -26.93
CA LYS A 7 -11.32 60.58 -25.65
C LYS A 7 -11.57 59.09 -25.91
N GLN A 8 -10.60 58.24 -25.54
CA GLN A 8 -10.73 56.79 -25.63
C GLN A 8 -11.85 56.28 -24.71
N THR A 9 -12.70 55.40 -25.23
CA THR A 9 -13.87 54.84 -24.53
C THR A 9 -13.45 53.92 -23.39
N PHE A 10 -14.09 54.04 -22.21
CA PHE A 10 -13.80 53.24 -21.00
C PHE A 10 -13.70 51.72 -21.23
N LYS A 11 -14.40 51.16 -22.23
CA LYS A 11 -14.28 49.75 -22.63
C LYS A 11 -12.90 49.38 -23.16
N ASN A 12 -12.27 50.26 -23.96
CA ASN A 12 -10.95 50.01 -24.55
C ASN A 12 -9.86 50.04 -23.47
N LEU A 13 -9.96 50.98 -22.52
CA LEU A 13 -9.06 51.07 -21.36
C LEU A 13 -9.12 49.81 -20.46
N ASN A 14 -10.30 49.20 -20.33
CA ASN A 14 -10.45 47.96 -19.55
C ASN A 14 -9.88 46.73 -20.27
N ILE A 15 -9.98 46.69 -21.61
CA ILE A 15 -9.38 45.62 -22.42
C ILE A 15 -7.86 45.73 -22.35
N GLU A 16 -7.32 46.94 -22.46
CA GLU A 16 -5.88 47.22 -22.35
C GLU A 16 -5.34 46.84 -20.97
N LYS A 17 -6.01 47.26 -19.87
CA LYS A 17 -5.66 46.82 -18.50
C LYS A 17 -5.73 45.30 -18.32
N LYS A 18 -6.66 44.62 -19.00
CA LYS A 18 -6.76 43.14 -18.96
C LYS A 18 -5.60 42.47 -19.71
N GLN A 19 -5.18 43.06 -20.83
CA GLN A 19 -4.00 42.60 -21.59
C GLN A 19 -2.71 42.84 -20.83
N GLU A 20 -2.55 43.99 -20.18
CA GLU A 20 -1.40 44.28 -19.32
C GLU A 20 -1.32 43.32 -18.14
N ARG A 21 -2.45 43.02 -17.48
CA ARG A 21 -2.50 42.00 -16.41
C ARG A 21 -2.12 40.60 -16.91
N LYS A 22 -2.46 40.25 -18.15
CA LYS A 22 -2.09 38.96 -18.74
C LYS A 22 -0.57 38.90 -19.01
N LYS A 23 -0.01 39.95 -19.61
CA LYS A 23 1.43 40.09 -19.84
C LYS A 23 2.22 40.07 -18.53
N TRP A 24 1.73 40.73 -17.49
CA TRP A 24 2.33 40.69 -16.15
C TRP A 24 2.37 39.28 -15.56
N LYS A 25 1.29 38.51 -15.71
CA LYS A 25 1.25 37.10 -15.26
C LYS A 25 2.20 36.22 -16.05
N GLU A 26 2.26 36.37 -17.36
CA GLU A 26 3.18 35.63 -18.24
C GLU A 26 4.65 35.96 -17.90
N GLN A 27 4.99 37.24 -17.68
CA GLN A 27 6.33 37.65 -17.25
C GLN A 27 6.69 37.11 -15.86
N LYS A 28 5.75 37.11 -14.91
CA LYS A 28 5.97 36.56 -13.57
C LYS A 28 6.20 35.05 -13.62
N LEU A 29 5.48 34.33 -14.49
CA LEU A 29 5.65 32.90 -14.70
C LEU A 29 7.00 32.59 -15.37
N LEU A 30 7.39 33.36 -16.39
CA LEU A 30 8.72 33.22 -17.01
C LEU A 30 9.85 33.48 -16.02
N LYS A 31 9.70 34.49 -15.15
CA LYS A 31 10.70 34.82 -14.12
C LYS A 31 10.84 33.70 -13.09
N ALA A 32 9.73 33.13 -12.62
CA ALA A 32 9.75 31.99 -11.70
C ALA A 32 10.35 30.74 -12.36
N ALA A 33 10.07 30.49 -13.65
CA ALA A 33 10.66 29.38 -14.40
C ALA A 33 12.18 29.56 -14.60
N ALA A 34 12.64 30.79 -14.83
CA ALA A 34 14.07 31.09 -14.94
C ALA A 34 14.79 30.96 -13.60
N GLU A 35 14.15 31.34 -12.49
CA GLU A 35 14.66 31.20 -11.13
C GLU A 35 14.79 29.71 -10.73
N PHE A 36 13.74 28.92 -11.00
CA PHE A 36 13.77 27.46 -10.80
C PHE A 36 14.84 26.77 -11.65
N LYS A 37 15.03 27.22 -12.90
CA LYS A 37 16.10 26.71 -13.76
C LYS A 37 17.49 27.08 -13.24
N LYS A 38 17.64 28.26 -12.62
CA LYS A 38 18.90 28.71 -12.03
C LYS A 38 19.22 27.95 -10.75
N GLU A 39 18.23 27.62 -9.92
CA GLU A 39 18.38 26.72 -8.76
C GLU A 39 18.87 25.34 -9.20
N LEU A 40 18.27 24.76 -10.25
CA LEU A 40 18.72 23.49 -10.83
C LEU A 40 20.15 23.52 -11.40
N GLU A 41 20.57 24.66 -11.99
CA GLU A 41 21.93 24.83 -12.52
C GLU A 41 22.96 25.12 -11.41
N GLU A 42 22.55 25.77 -10.30
CA GLU A 42 23.41 26.02 -9.13
C GLU A 42 23.69 24.72 -8.34
N ASP A 43 22.68 23.86 -8.17
CA ASP A 43 22.84 22.52 -7.56
C ASP A 43 23.77 21.60 -8.36
N GLY A 44 23.92 21.84 -9.67
CA GLY A 44 24.80 21.07 -10.56
C GLY A 44 26.30 21.44 -10.53
N SER A 45 26.72 22.42 -9.72
CA SER A 45 28.10 22.95 -9.75
C SER A 45 28.91 22.83 -8.47
N THR A 46 28.43 22.07 -7.47
CA THR A 46 29.22 21.70 -6.30
C THR A 46 29.66 20.25 -6.43
N ASN A 47 30.89 20.04 -6.92
CA ASN A 47 31.58 18.76 -6.80
C ASN A 47 31.76 18.43 -5.31
N ASP A 48 30.89 17.58 -4.77
CA ASP A 48 31.27 16.66 -3.72
C ASP A 48 30.60 15.30 -3.96
N ASN A 49 31.39 14.25 -3.83
CA ASN A 49 31.02 12.88 -4.15
C ASN A 49 30.00 12.38 -3.12
N THR A 50 28.71 12.54 -3.41
CA THR A 50 27.66 11.74 -2.77
C THR A 50 26.58 11.49 -3.81
N GLU A 51 26.71 10.37 -4.52
CA GLU A 51 25.66 9.81 -5.37
C GLU A 51 24.45 9.53 -4.47
N VAL A 52 23.49 10.45 -4.47
CA VAL A 52 22.11 10.11 -4.12
C VAL A 52 21.51 9.59 -5.42
N GLU A 53 21.70 8.29 -5.66
CA GLU A 53 20.91 7.59 -6.66
C GLU A 53 19.44 7.70 -6.24
N ASP A 54 18.64 8.43 -7.02
CA ASP A 54 17.19 8.31 -7.01
C ASP A 54 16.86 6.94 -7.60
N VAL A 55 17.03 5.88 -6.78
CA VAL A 55 16.72 4.51 -7.17
C VAL A 55 15.20 4.38 -7.22
N SER A 56 14.65 4.54 -8.41
CA SER A 56 13.41 3.87 -8.81
C SER A 56 13.48 2.42 -8.29
N PRO A 57 12.51 1.92 -7.49
CA PRO A 57 12.58 0.56 -6.93
C PRO A 57 12.54 -0.57 -7.98
N TYR A 58 12.53 -0.22 -9.26
CA TYR A 58 12.26 -1.11 -10.39
C TYR A 58 13.19 -0.81 -11.58
N GLU A 59 14.50 -0.68 -11.34
CA GLU A 59 15.48 -0.83 -12.42
C GLU A 59 16.22 -2.15 -12.28
N ASP A 60 15.82 -3.09 -13.13
CA ASP A 60 16.50 -4.37 -13.35
C ASP A 60 17.84 -4.11 -14.04
N ASN A 61 18.92 -4.13 -13.25
CA ASN A 61 20.26 -4.27 -13.79
C ASN A 61 20.46 -5.72 -14.25
N VAL A 62 20.41 -5.92 -15.56
CA VAL A 62 20.57 -7.19 -16.32
C VAL A 62 21.95 -7.86 -16.15
N ASN A 63 22.78 -7.43 -15.19
CA ASN A 63 24.09 -8.00 -14.92
C ASN A 63 24.19 -8.57 -13.49
N GLY A 64 23.60 -9.75 -13.29
CA GLY A 64 24.16 -10.80 -12.41
C GLY A 64 24.18 -10.58 -10.90
N ASN A 65 23.68 -9.47 -10.36
CA ASN A 65 23.45 -9.30 -8.93
C ASN A 65 22.07 -8.68 -8.74
N LEU A 66 21.08 -9.49 -8.36
CA LEU A 66 19.77 -8.98 -7.96
C LEU A 66 19.98 -7.91 -6.87
N PRO A 67 19.32 -6.73 -6.92
CA PRO A 67 19.36 -5.79 -5.83
C PRO A 67 18.86 -6.49 -4.58
N HIS A 68 19.78 -6.80 -3.68
CA HIS A 68 19.48 -7.38 -2.39
C HIS A 68 18.67 -6.31 -1.67
N ARG A 69 17.33 -6.45 -1.65
CA ARG A 69 16.51 -5.63 -0.76
C ARG A 69 17.15 -5.77 0.62
N ILE A 70 17.64 -4.66 1.15
CA ILE A 70 18.22 -4.58 2.49
C ILE A 70 17.03 -4.80 3.43
N CYS A 71 16.63 -6.05 3.63
CA CYS A 71 15.82 -6.42 4.77
C CYS A 71 16.69 -6.09 5.99
N PRO A 72 16.24 -5.21 6.89
CA PRO A 72 16.97 -4.99 8.13
C PRO A 72 17.20 -6.34 8.82
N PRO A 73 18.36 -6.59 9.45
CA PRO A 73 18.66 -7.88 10.09
C PRO A 73 17.84 -8.13 11.36
N TYR A 74 16.81 -7.34 11.61
CA TYR A 74 15.94 -7.41 12.77
C TYR A 74 14.48 -7.48 12.32
N THR A 75 13.65 -8.11 13.16
CA THR A 75 12.20 -8.12 13.01
C THR A 75 11.56 -7.26 14.09
N ILE A 76 10.41 -6.65 13.77
CA ILE A 76 9.60 -5.90 14.72
C ILE A 76 8.33 -6.68 15.01
N SER A 77 8.10 -6.99 16.29
CA SER A 77 6.83 -7.57 16.76
C SER A 77 6.13 -6.58 17.68
N ILE A 78 4.80 -6.48 17.56
CA ILE A 78 3.96 -5.71 18.49
C ILE A 78 3.01 -6.65 19.21
N ALA A 79 2.81 -6.44 20.52
CA ALA A 79 1.83 -7.18 21.32
C ALA A 79 0.65 -6.27 21.66
N VAL A 80 -0.57 -6.71 21.35
CA VAL A 80 -1.79 -5.93 21.55
C VAL A 80 -2.84 -6.79 22.26
N PRO A 81 -3.46 -6.30 23.35
CA PRO A 81 -4.50 -7.05 24.03
C PRO A 81 -5.76 -7.13 23.15
N GLY A 82 -6.41 -8.29 23.09
CA GLY A 82 -7.66 -8.45 22.33
C GLY A 82 -8.85 -7.71 22.92
N SER A 83 -8.78 -7.34 24.20
CA SER A 83 -9.79 -6.57 24.94
C SER A 83 -10.02 -5.17 24.38
N ILE A 84 -9.11 -4.62 23.55
CA ILE A 84 -9.32 -3.31 22.92
C ILE A 84 -10.59 -3.27 22.07
N LEU A 85 -11.00 -4.42 21.50
CA LEU A 85 -12.22 -4.51 20.71
C LEU A 85 -13.49 -4.48 21.58
N ASP A 86 -13.39 -4.82 22.86
CA ASP A 86 -14.55 -4.83 23.76
C ASP A 86 -15.04 -3.41 24.08
N ASN A 87 -14.14 -2.43 24.01
CA ASN A 87 -14.45 -1.02 24.19
C ASN A 87 -15.32 -0.43 23.06
N ALA A 88 -15.34 -1.06 21.89
CA ALA A 88 -16.13 -0.58 20.76
C ALA A 88 -17.62 -0.95 20.91
N GLN A 89 -18.48 0.04 20.69
CA GLN A 89 -19.93 -0.07 20.94
C GLN A 89 -20.67 -0.92 19.91
N THR A 90 -20.18 -1.00 18.68
CA THR A 90 -20.79 -1.76 17.58
C THR A 90 -19.77 -2.67 16.90
N SER A 91 -20.24 -3.74 16.28
CA SER A 91 -19.43 -4.70 15.50
C SER A 91 -18.72 -4.05 14.30
N GLU A 92 -19.32 -3.02 13.73
CA GLU A 92 -18.73 -2.19 12.68
C GLU A 92 -17.51 -1.42 13.21
N LEU A 93 -17.67 -0.74 14.36
CA LEU A 93 -16.58 0.00 15.00
C LEU A 93 -15.46 -0.92 15.50
N ARG A 94 -15.78 -2.13 15.97
CA ARG A 94 -14.80 -3.17 16.30
C ARG A 94 -13.91 -3.50 15.11
N THR A 95 -14.56 -3.74 13.97
CA THR A 95 -13.87 -4.06 12.73
C THR A 95 -12.98 -2.88 12.31
N TYR A 96 -13.52 -1.65 12.34
CA TYR A 96 -12.79 -0.44 12.00
C TYR A 96 -11.55 -0.21 12.87
N LEU A 97 -11.67 -0.40 14.20
CA LEU A 97 -10.56 -0.31 15.14
C LEU A 97 -9.44 -1.31 14.81
N ALA A 98 -9.80 -2.56 14.51
CA ALA A 98 -8.83 -3.56 14.06
C ALA A 98 -8.10 -3.13 12.77
N GLY A 99 -8.83 -2.50 11.84
CA GLY A 99 -8.26 -1.91 10.63
C GLY A 99 -7.27 -0.78 10.90
N GLN A 100 -7.51 0.05 11.91
CA GLN A 100 -6.57 1.10 12.31
C GLN A 100 -5.26 0.51 12.82
N VAL A 101 -5.33 -0.54 13.66
CA VAL A 101 -4.13 -1.23 14.15
C VAL A 101 -3.37 -1.90 13.00
N ALA A 102 -4.06 -2.60 12.10
CA ALA A 102 -3.45 -3.22 10.93
C ALA A 102 -2.74 -2.18 10.05
N ARG A 103 -3.38 -1.04 9.80
CA ARG A 103 -2.80 0.05 9.01
C ARG A 103 -1.56 0.64 9.67
N ALA A 104 -1.60 0.87 10.98
CA ALA A 104 -0.43 1.32 11.71
C ALA A 104 0.72 0.30 11.60
N ALA A 105 0.42 -1.00 11.79
CA ALA A 105 1.41 -2.07 11.66
C ALA A 105 2.04 -2.11 10.26
N SER A 106 1.25 -1.96 9.19
CA SER A 106 1.77 -1.91 7.81
C SER A 106 2.62 -0.68 7.51
N ILE A 107 2.24 0.51 8.02
CA ILE A 107 3.00 1.75 7.82
C ILE A 107 4.38 1.66 8.48
N TYR A 108 4.47 1.06 9.67
CA TYR A 108 5.72 0.91 10.42
C TYR A 108 6.46 -0.40 10.11
N CYS A 109 6.07 -1.14 9.05
CA CYS A 109 6.70 -2.38 8.63
C CYS A 109 6.86 -3.40 9.77
N VAL A 110 5.80 -3.61 10.54
CA VAL A 110 5.78 -4.64 11.61
C VAL A 110 5.64 -6.02 10.98
N ASP A 111 6.49 -6.95 11.38
CA ASP A 111 6.52 -8.32 10.86
C ASP A 111 5.49 -9.23 11.56
N GLU A 112 5.26 -9.00 12.85
CA GLU A 112 4.40 -9.86 13.67
C GLU A 112 3.49 -9.05 14.61
N VAL A 113 2.20 -9.39 14.62
CA VAL A 113 1.22 -8.84 15.57
C VAL A 113 0.73 -9.95 16.48
N ILE A 114 1.09 -9.86 17.76
CA ILE A 114 0.75 -10.83 18.79
C ILE A 114 -0.50 -10.33 19.53
N VAL A 115 -1.63 -11.02 19.32
CA VAL A 115 -2.86 -10.73 20.05
C VAL A 115 -2.93 -11.61 21.29
N PHE A 116 -2.91 -11.00 22.47
CA PHE A 116 -2.98 -11.72 23.74
C PHE A 116 -4.27 -11.45 24.50
N ASP A 117 -4.64 -12.38 25.36
CA ASP A 117 -5.76 -12.22 26.29
C ASP A 117 -5.23 -11.68 27.63
N ASP A 118 -5.76 -10.54 28.08
CA ASP A 118 -5.38 -9.89 29.34
C ASP A 118 -6.28 -10.31 30.52
N GLY A 119 -7.26 -11.19 30.29
CA GLY A 119 -8.17 -11.69 31.32
C GLY A 119 -9.20 -10.67 31.82
N SER A 120 -9.30 -9.49 31.18
CA SER A 120 -10.27 -8.44 31.53
C SER A 120 -11.72 -8.91 31.45
N THR A 121 -12.02 -9.87 30.57
CA THR A 121 -13.35 -10.50 30.41
C THR A 121 -13.79 -11.34 31.62
N GLN A 122 -12.90 -11.69 32.55
CA GLN A 122 -13.26 -12.47 33.74
C GLN A 122 -13.74 -11.60 34.92
N GLN A 123 -13.44 -10.30 34.94
CA GLN A 123 -13.75 -9.45 36.10
C GLN A 123 -15.25 -9.14 36.24
N ASP A 124 -16.01 -9.21 35.15
CA ASP A 124 -17.43 -8.82 35.13
C ASP A 124 -18.42 -9.97 35.40
N GLY A 125 -17.96 -11.20 35.69
CA GLY A 125 -18.82 -12.34 36.06
C GLY A 125 -19.80 -12.83 34.98
N VAL A 126 -19.91 -12.12 33.86
CA VAL A 126 -20.68 -12.49 32.68
C VAL A 126 -19.70 -13.08 31.68
N HIS A 127 -19.53 -14.40 31.72
CA HIS A 127 -18.98 -15.13 30.58
C HIS A 127 -19.85 -14.79 29.36
N ARG A 128 -19.41 -13.86 28.52
CA ARG A 128 -19.93 -13.72 27.15
C ARG A 128 -19.45 -14.94 26.38
N LEU A 129 -20.13 -16.04 26.62
CA LEU A 129 -19.94 -17.35 26.02
C LEU A 129 -20.23 -17.22 24.50
N GLY A 130 -19.27 -16.77 23.69
CA GLY A 130 -19.52 -16.75 22.25
C GLY A 130 -18.51 -16.05 21.35
N GLU A 131 -17.82 -15.01 21.79
CA GLU A 131 -16.93 -14.25 20.90
C GLU A 131 -15.62 -13.93 21.63
N ASN A 132 -14.60 -14.76 21.44
CA ASN A 132 -13.26 -14.43 21.89
C ASN A 132 -12.80 -13.22 21.07
N SER A 133 -12.82 -12.02 21.65
CA SER A 133 -12.40 -10.76 21.00
C SER A 133 -10.98 -10.88 20.44
N CYS A 134 -10.10 -11.61 21.14
CA CYS A 134 -8.78 -12.00 20.64
C CYS A 134 -8.84 -12.76 19.30
N SER A 135 -9.74 -13.74 19.18
CA SER A 135 -9.89 -14.53 17.96
C SER A 135 -10.50 -13.73 16.81
N GLN A 136 -11.49 -12.88 17.09
CA GLN A 136 -12.05 -11.96 16.10
C GLN A 136 -10.96 -11.01 15.59
N PHE A 137 -10.17 -10.45 16.52
CA PHE A 137 -9.10 -9.53 16.18
C PHE A 137 -8.04 -10.20 15.30
N ALA A 138 -7.56 -11.38 15.70
CA ALA A 138 -6.58 -12.14 14.93
C ALA A 138 -7.09 -12.46 13.51
N LYS A 139 -8.35 -12.90 13.36
CA LYS A 139 -8.95 -13.16 12.04
C LYS A 139 -9.03 -11.90 11.17
N LEU A 140 -9.40 -10.76 11.74
CA LEU A 140 -9.46 -9.49 11.02
C LEU A 140 -8.08 -9.05 10.53
N LEU A 141 -7.06 -9.15 11.39
CA LEU A 141 -5.67 -8.83 11.01
C LEU A 141 -5.16 -9.74 9.89
N GLN A 142 -5.38 -11.05 10.00
CA GLN A 142 -5.02 -12.03 8.97
C GLN A 142 -5.75 -11.78 7.64
N TYR A 143 -7.03 -11.43 7.70
CA TYR A 143 -7.82 -11.10 6.51
C TYR A 143 -7.28 -9.87 5.79
N LEU A 144 -6.88 -8.84 6.56
CA LEU A 144 -6.33 -7.61 6.02
C LEU A 144 -4.94 -7.81 5.42
N GLU A 145 -4.06 -8.52 6.12
CA GLU A 145 -2.71 -8.86 5.64
C GLU A 145 -2.78 -9.69 4.35
N CYS A 146 -3.75 -10.59 4.22
CA CYS A 146 -3.90 -11.43 3.05
C CYS A 146 -4.21 -10.64 1.75
N PRO A 147 -3.46 -10.88 0.64
CA PRO A 147 -3.73 -10.28 -0.66
C PRO A 147 -5.13 -10.57 -1.20
N GLN A 148 -5.73 -9.59 -1.89
CA GLN A 148 -7.13 -9.63 -2.31
C GLN A 148 -7.51 -10.89 -3.12
N TYR A 149 -6.63 -11.37 -4.00
CA TYR A 149 -6.90 -12.53 -4.86
C TYR A 149 -6.91 -13.86 -4.09
N LEU A 150 -6.28 -13.93 -2.91
CA LEU A 150 -6.24 -15.14 -2.08
C LEU A 150 -7.37 -15.23 -1.06
N ARG A 151 -7.99 -14.09 -0.71
CA ARG A 151 -9.01 -14.03 0.36
C ARG A 151 -10.15 -15.04 0.17
N LYS A 152 -10.62 -15.23 -1.06
CA LYS A 152 -11.70 -16.18 -1.38
C LYS A 152 -11.31 -17.66 -1.14
N HIS A 153 -10.02 -17.98 -1.22
CA HIS A 153 -9.52 -19.35 -1.05
C HIS A 153 -9.19 -19.65 0.41
N LEU A 154 -8.64 -18.66 1.13
CA LEU A 154 -8.16 -18.84 2.50
C LEU A 154 -9.21 -18.55 3.57
N PHE A 155 -10.16 -17.66 3.30
CA PHE A 155 -11.14 -17.21 4.29
C PHE A 155 -12.56 -17.61 3.88
N PRO A 156 -13.16 -18.61 4.53
CA PRO A 156 -14.58 -18.91 4.35
C PRO A 156 -15.43 -17.76 4.91
N LEU A 157 -16.70 -17.71 4.50
CA LEU A 157 -17.65 -16.73 5.02
C LEU A 157 -17.81 -16.92 6.54
N HIS A 158 -17.40 -15.92 7.31
CA HIS A 158 -17.42 -15.95 8.77
C HIS A 158 -18.07 -14.67 9.31
N LYS A 159 -18.88 -14.80 10.38
CA LYS A 159 -19.60 -13.68 11.02
C LYS A 159 -18.65 -12.55 11.45
N ASP A 160 -17.52 -12.90 12.05
CA ASP A 160 -16.45 -11.97 12.46
C ASP A 160 -15.91 -11.08 11.34
N LEU A 161 -16.00 -11.52 10.07
CA LEU A 161 -15.50 -10.81 8.89
C LEU A 161 -16.61 -10.12 8.08
N GLN A 162 -17.85 -10.11 8.57
CA GLN A 162 -19.01 -9.59 7.83
C GLN A 162 -18.85 -8.11 7.42
N TYR A 163 -18.16 -7.31 8.25
CA TYR A 163 -17.91 -5.88 8.01
C TYR A 163 -16.52 -5.60 7.45
N ALA A 164 -15.77 -6.62 7.01
CA ALA A 164 -14.42 -6.41 6.48
C ALA A 164 -14.39 -5.52 5.23
N GLY A 165 -15.52 -5.37 4.52
CA GLY A 165 -15.67 -4.44 3.40
C GLY A 165 -15.68 -2.96 3.79
N LEU A 166 -15.84 -2.62 5.08
CA LEU A 166 -15.73 -1.25 5.59
C LEU A 166 -14.27 -0.79 5.69
N LEU A 167 -13.34 -1.73 5.72
CA LEU A 167 -11.94 -1.47 6.01
C LEU A 167 -11.26 -0.80 4.83
N ASN A 168 -10.45 0.21 5.13
CA ASN A 168 -9.57 0.82 4.13
C ASN A 168 -8.51 -0.20 3.69
N PRO A 169 -8.10 -0.19 2.41
CA PRO A 169 -7.01 -1.04 1.95
C PRO A 169 -5.71 -0.71 2.70
N LEU A 170 -4.90 -1.74 2.96
CA LEU A 170 -3.57 -1.60 3.55
C LEU A 170 -2.52 -1.17 2.52
N ASP A 171 -2.72 -1.53 1.24
CA ASP A 171 -1.79 -1.30 0.13
C ASP A 171 -0.34 -1.73 0.47
N ALA A 172 -0.21 -2.90 1.11
CA ALA A 172 1.08 -3.48 1.46
C ALA A 172 1.84 -3.97 0.21
N PRO A 173 3.18 -4.11 0.22
CA PRO A 173 3.97 -4.48 -0.96
C PRO A 173 3.55 -5.79 -1.64
N HIS A 174 3.00 -6.74 -0.89
CA HIS A 174 2.49 -8.02 -1.40
C HIS A 174 1.03 -7.97 -1.89
N HIS A 175 0.34 -6.82 -1.76
CA HIS A 175 -1.02 -6.57 -2.28
C HIS A 175 -0.98 -6.17 -3.75
N LEU A 176 -0.32 -6.99 -4.56
CA LEU A 176 -0.08 -6.71 -5.97
C LEU A 176 -1.36 -6.85 -6.80
N ARG A 177 -1.50 -5.97 -7.79
CA ARG A 177 -2.47 -6.12 -8.88
C ARG A 177 -1.94 -7.14 -9.89
N GLN A 178 -2.82 -7.58 -10.77
CA GLN A 178 -2.46 -8.54 -11.82
C GLN A 178 -1.45 -7.98 -12.83
N THR A 179 -1.47 -6.66 -13.05
CA THR A 179 -0.60 -5.95 -13.99
C THR A 179 0.75 -5.56 -13.41
N ASP A 180 0.88 -5.59 -12.09
CA ASP A 180 2.11 -5.16 -11.43
C ASP A 180 3.18 -6.20 -11.70
N ASP A 181 4.37 -5.78 -12.10
CA ASP A 181 5.50 -6.69 -12.19
C ASP A 181 6.19 -6.72 -10.82
N PHE A 182 6.50 -7.92 -10.31
CA PHE A 182 7.20 -8.08 -9.05
C PHE A 182 7.80 -9.48 -8.92
N PRO A 183 9.06 -9.61 -8.45
CA PRO A 183 9.75 -10.90 -8.42
C PRO A 183 9.11 -11.90 -7.44
N TYR A 184 8.49 -11.43 -6.35
CA TYR A 184 7.85 -12.29 -5.37
C TYR A 184 6.35 -12.10 -5.34
N ARG A 185 5.60 -13.21 -5.38
CA ARG A 185 4.15 -13.18 -5.22
C ARG A 185 3.70 -14.17 -4.18
N GLU A 186 2.69 -13.77 -3.42
CA GLU A 186 1.95 -14.69 -2.57
C GLU A 186 1.06 -15.58 -3.44
N GLY A 187 0.84 -16.81 -3.01
CA GLY A 187 0.00 -17.75 -3.74
C GLY A 187 -0.59 -18.82 -2.85
N VAL A 188 -1.58 -19.53 -3.37
CA VAL A 188 -2.16 -20.71 -2.73
C VAL A 188 -2.03 -21.90 -3.67
N VAL A 189 -1.61 -23.03 -3.11
CA VAL A 189 -1.45 -24.29 -3.87
C VAL A 189 -2.81 -24.78 -4.35
N SER A 190 -2.96 -24.91 -5.67
CA SER A 190 -4.18 -25.37 -6.33
C SER A 190 -4.40 -26.87 -6.12
N HIS A 191 -5.65 -27.32 -6.22
CA HIS A 191 -6.03 -28.73 -6.09
C HIS A 191 -5.78 -29.56 -7.36
N HIS A 192 -5.08 -28.99 -8.36
CA HIS A 192 -4.80 -29.66 -9.62
C HIS A 192 -3.85 -30.84 -9.41
N LEU A 193 -4.29 -32.02 -9.85
CA LEU A 193 -3.49 -33.24 -9.84
C LEU A 193 -2.38 -33.11 -10.89
N VAL A 194 -1.13 -33.05 -10.41
CA VAL A 194 0.05 -33.05 -11.27
C VAL A 194 0.58 -34.47 -11.43
N ARG A 195 1.16 -34.80 -12.58
CA ARG A 195 1.86 -36.09 -12.76
C ARG A 195 2.97 -36.20 -11.70
N GLN A 196 3.17 -37.40 -11.17
CA GLN A 196 4.20 -37.67 -10.18
C GLN A 196 5.57 -37.14 -10.68
N GLY A 197 6.23 -36.33 -9.83
CA GLY A 197 7.52 -35.72 -10.13
C GLY A 197 7.50 -34.36 -10.84
N LYS A 198 6.32 -33.79 -11.14
CA LYS A 198 6.19 -32.46 -11.78
C LYS A 198 5.80 -31.31 -10.83
N GLY A 199 5.86 -31.54 -9.51
CA GLY A 199 5.60 -30.53 -8.50
C GLY A 199 4.12 -30.17 -8.33
N SER A 200 3.82 -28.88 -8.15
CA SER A 200 2.48 -28.36 -7.83
C SER A 200 2.14 -27.10 -8.62
N TYR A 201 0.84 -26.84 -8.84
CA TYR A 201 0.37 -25.57 -9.37
C TYR A 201 -0.02 -24.61 -8.24
N VAL A 202 0.31 -23.34 -8.39
CA VAL A 202 0.04 -22.28 -7.41
C VAL A 202 -0.68 -21.13 -8.09
N ASN A 203 -1.81 -20.72 -7.52
CA ASN A 203 -2.50 -19.51 -7.92
C ASN A 203 -1.86 -18.31 -7.23
N VAL A 204 -1.21 -17.44 -8.01
CA VAL A 204 -0.50 -16.22 -7.56
C VAL A 204 -1.21 -14.91 -7.97
N GLY A 205 -2.50 -14.99 -8.31
CA GLY A 205 -3.30 -13.82 -8.74
C GLY A 205 -3.10 -13.40 -10.20
N LEU A 206 -2.37 -14.19 -10.99
CA LEU A 206 -2.22 -14.01 -12.43
C LEU A 206 -3.30 -14.77 -13.20
N LEU A 207 -3.37 -14.56 -14.53
CA LEU A 207 -4.34 -15.26 -15.39
C LEU A 207 -4.08 -16.77 -15.48
N ARG A 208 -2.85 -17.19 -15.21
CA ARG A 208 -2.42 -18.58 -15.24
C ARG A 208 -1.74 -18.93 -13.93
N ASP A 209 -2.01 -20.14 -13.46
CA ASP A 209 -1.31 -20.71 -12.32
C ASP A 209 0.16 -20.96 -12.68
N VAL A 210 1.03 -20.79 -11.69
CA VAL A 210 2.47 -21.01 -11.82
C VAL A 210 2.80 -22.44 -11.36
N CYS A 211 3.61 -23.13 -12.14
CA CYS A 211 4.11 -24.46 -11.76
C CYS A 211 5.36 -24.30 -10.91
N ILE A 212 5.38 -24.92 -9.73
CA ILE A 212 6.55 -25.00 -8.86
C ILE A 212 7.08 -26.44 -8.86
N ASP A 213 8.38 -26.62 -8.67
CA ASP A 213 9.02 -27.95 -8.66
C ASP A 213 8.69 -28.75 -7.40
N LYS A 214 8.36 -28.06 -6.30
CA LYS A 214 8.05 -28.67 -5.01
C LYS A 214 6.62 -29.22 -5.01
N ALA A 215 6.47 -30.47 -4.59
CA ALA A 215 5.16 -31.07 -4.33
C ALA A 215 4.66 -30.63 -2.95
N LEU A 216 3.65 -29.76 -2.92
CA LEU A 216 3.05 -29.22 -1.71
C LEU A 216 1.59 -29.66 -1.57
N THR A 217 1.10 -29.67 -0.34
CA THR A 217 -0.31 -29.98 -0.08
C THR A 217 -1.19 -28.81 -0.57
N PRO A 218 -2.30 -29.09 -1.27
CA PRO A 218 -3.25 -28.06 -1.68
C PRO A 218 -3.77 -27.22 -0.52
N GLY A 219 -4.04 -25.93 -0.78
CA GLY A 219 -4.57 -25.00 0.22
C GLY A 219 -3.52 -24.30 1.09
N ILE A 220 -2.25 -24.67 1.00
CA ILE A 220 -1.17 -23.95 1.68
C ILE A 220 -0.89 -22.62 0.98
N ARG A 221 -0.74 -21.55 1.76
CA ARG A 221 -0.22 -20.25 1.30
C ARG A 221 1.31 -20.31 1.20
N VAL A 222 1.85 -19.85 0.08
CA VAL A 222 3.27 -19.87 -0.23
C VAL A 222 3.69 -18.55 -0.86
N THR A 223 4.96 -18.16 -0.66
CA THR A 223 5.60 -17.09 -1.41
C THR A 223 6.40 -17.71 -2.56
N VAL A 224 6.14 -17.27 -3.79
CA VAL A 224 6.78 -17.78 -5.01
C VAL A 224 7.69 -16.70 -5.57
N ASN A 225 8.94 -17.08 -5.86
CA ASN A 225 9.86 -16.27 -6.66
C ASN A 225 9.59 -16.54 -8.14
N LEU A 226 9.05 -15.55 -8.84
CA LEU A 226 8.87 -15.55 -10.27
C LEU A 226 10.23 -15.23 -10.90
N LEU A 227 10.76 -16.19 -11.66
CA LEU A 227 11.91 -15.91 -12.51
C LEU A 227 11.50 -14.87 -13.56
N PRO A 228 12.31 -13.83 -13.81
CA PRO A 228 12.07 -12.87 -14.89
C PRO A 228 12.09 -13.52 -16.27
#